data_AF-A0A0Q8GV26-F1
#
_entry.id   AF-A0A0Q8GV26-F1
#
_cell.length_a   1.000
_cell.length_b   1.000
_cell.length_c   1.000
_cell.angle_alpha   90.00
_cell.angle_beta   90.00
_cell.angle_gamma   90.00
#
_symmetry.space_group_name_H-M   'P 1'
#
loop_
_entity.id
_entity.type
_entity.pdbx_description
1 polymer ?
#
loop_
_entity_poly.entity_id
_entity_poly.type
_entity_poly.pdbx_seq_one_letter_code
_entity_poly.pdbx_strand_id
1 'polypeptide(L)'
;MKPIARTLIVLGLVAAHGLASAGPRHYGHSHHRHHHHHHRGAGLGGLVLGLAVAVPLIALANQAERDRQPEVVYVPPPAPLPPQPVYAPPQAVYAPARPAPVIYPRNGQGPDQLEADSRECNRWATTQQAAMSDAGVFQRAVEACMDGRGYTLR
;
A
#
# COMPACT_ATOMS: atom_id res chain seq x y z
N MET A 1 -12.18 -6.41 13.94
CA MET A 1 -11.68 -5.34 14.85
C MET A 1 -10.79 -4.33 14.10
N LYS A 2 -11.31 -3.65 13.07
CA LYS A 2 -10.56 -2.69 12.24
C LYS A 2 -11.34 -1.42 11.76
N PRO A 3 -12.53 -1.06 12.28
CA PRO A 3 -13.09 0.26 12.00
C PRO A 3 -12.70 1.32 13.06
N ILE A 4 -12.50 0.94 14.32
CA ILE A 4 -12.32 1.89 15.44
C ILE A 4 -10.99 2.66 15.35
N ALA A 5 -9.91 2.01 14.93
CA ALA A 5 -8.60 2.66 14.79
C ALA A 5 -8.58 3.70 13.66
N ARG A 6 -9.40 3.52 12.61
CA ARG A 6 -9.51 4.50 11.51
C ARG A 6 -10.28 5.74 11.94
N THR A 7 -11.30 5.59 12.77
CA THR A 7 -12.07 6.73 13.29
C THR A 7 -11.22 7.62 14.22
N LEU A 8 -10.33 7.02 15.02
CA LEU A 8 -9.45 7.79 15.93
C LEU A 8 -8.40 8.63 15.19
N ILE A 9 -7.85 8.12 14.07
CA ILE A 9 -6.84 8.85 13.29
C ILE A 9 -7.46 10.07 12.59
N VAL A 10 -8.68 9.93 12.06
CA VAL A 10 -9.38 11.04 11.39
C VAL A 10 -9.78 12.13 12.40
N LEU A 11 -10.20 11.76 13.62
CA LEU A 11 -10.55 12.74 14.65
C LEU A 11 -9.33 13.55 15.14
N GLY A 12 -8.14 12.93 15.22
CA GLY A 12 -6.91 13.62 15.62
C GLY A 12 -6.43 14.69 14.63
N LEU A 13 -6.62 14.46 13.32
CA LEU A 13 -6.20 15.40 12.26
C LEU A 13 -7.07 16.66 12.18
N VAL A 14 -8.34 16.58 12.61
CA VAL A 14 -9.26 17.72 12.64
C VAL A 14 -8.99 18.64 13.84
N ALA A 15 -8.52 18.09 14.97
CA ALA A 15 -8.18 18.90 16.15
C ALA A 15 -6.91 19.75 15.97
N ALA A 16 -5.98 19.33 15.11
CA ALA A 16 -4.71 20.04 14.90
C ALA A 16 -4.84 21.35 14.08
N HIS A 17 -5.91 21.51 13.29
CA HIS A 17 -6.11 22.71 12.46
C HIS A 17 -6.87 23.84 13.18
N GLY A 18 -7.35 23.61 14.42
CA GLY A 18 -8.19 24.56 15.17
C GLY A 18 -7.45 25.56 16.07
N LEU A 19 -6.12 25.45 16.24
CA LEU A 19 -5.38 26.25 17.24
C LEU A 19 -4.36 27.25 16.66
N ALA A 20 -4.33 27.44 15.34
CA ALA A 20 -3.41 28.36 14.67
C ALA A 20 -4.10 29.65 14.16
N SER A 21 -4.92 30.30 14.99
CA SER A 21 -5.39 31.68 14.72
C SER A 21 -5.46 32.58 15.96
N ALA A 22 -4.79 32.22 17.05
CA ALA A 22 -4.53 33.12 18.16
C ALA A 22 -3.25 33.93 17.91
N GLY A 23 -3.32 34.87 16.95
CA GLY A 23 -2.29 35.88 16.78
C GLY A 23 -2.40 36.93 17.91
N PRO A 24 -1.31 37.27 18.61
CA PRO A 24 -1.35 38.33 19.61
C PRO A 24 -1.46 39.69 18.90
N ARG A 25 -2.41 40.53 19.34
CA ARG A 25 -2.48 41.94 18.96
C ARG A 25 -1.33 42.67 19.67
N HIS A 26 -0.41 43.24 18.90
CA HIS A 26 0.62 44.13 19.41
C HIS A 26 0.37 45.54 18.85
N TYR A 27 -0.11 46.43 19.72
CA TYR A 27 0.10 47.87 19.57
C TYR A 27 1.45 48.20 20.20
N GLY A 28 2.35 48.86 19.48
CA GLY A 28 3.63 49.28 20.03
C GLY A 28 4.56 49.90 19.00
N HIS A 29 4.39 51.20 18.77
CA HIS A 29 5.31 52.08 18.08
C HIS A 29 6.39 52.55 19.08
N SER A 30 7.69 52.34 18.81
CA SER A 30 8.80 53.28 19.11
C SER A 30 10.19 52.68 18.81
N HIS A 31 11.18 53.57 18.74
CA HIS A 31 12.43 53.56 17.99
C HIS A 31 13.64 52.85 18.61
N HIS A 32 14.62 52.58 17.72
CA HIS A 32 16.06 52.35 17.87
C HIS A 32 16.71 52.37 19.28
N ARG A 33 17.55 51.35 19.54
CA ARG A 33 18.89 51.52 20.13
C ARG A 33 19.78 50.29 19.92
N HIS A 34 20.90 50.50 19.25
CA HIS A 34 22.05 49.60 19.25
C HIS A 34 22.86 49.81 20.52
N HIS A 35 23.22 48.74 21.24
CA HIS A 35 24.34 48.78 22.18
C HIS A 35 25.17 47.49 22.11
N HIS A 36 26.48 47.69 22.00
CA HIS A 36 27.52 46.71 21.76
C HIS A 36 28.01 46.03 23.05
N HIS A 37 28.56 44.83 22.88
CA HIS A 37 29.21 43.99 23.88
C HIS A 37 30.50 44.60 24.46
N HIS A 38 30.75 44.37 25.74
CA HIS A 38 32.10 44.37 26.31
C HIS A 38 32.34 43.07 27.09
N HIS A 39 33.15 42.20 26.51
CA HIS A 39 33.75 41.04 27.16
C HIS A 39 34.86 41.53 28.09
N ARG A 40 34.71 41.37 29.41
CA ARG A 40 35.78 41.59 30.39
C ARG A 40 36.55 40.27 30.54
N GLY A 41 37.74 40.21 29.94
CA GLY A 41 38.57 39.00 29.84
C GLY A 41 39.03 38.45 31.19
N ALA A 42 39.05 37.12 31.30
CA ALA A 42 39.64 36.38 32.40
C ALA A 42 41.18 36.48 32.34
N GLY A 43 41.80 37.08 33.36
CA GLY A 43 43.26 37.08 33.51
C GLY A 43 43.81 35.69 33.83
N LEU A 44 45.15 35.54 33.77
CA LEU A 44 45.89 34.28 34.00
C LEU A 44 45.43 33.51 35.27
N GLY A 45 45.02 34.21 36.33
CA GLY A 45 44.51 33.59 37.55
C GLY A 45 43.21 32.79 37.35
N GLY A 46 42.31 33.24 36.48
CA GLY A 46 41.08 32.50 36.16
C GLY A 46 41.32 31.22 35.37
N LEU A 47 42.37 31.21 34.53
CA LEU A 47 42.76 30.03 33.75
C LEU A 47 43.37 28.95 34.65
N VAL A 48 44.24 29.34 35.60
CA VAL A 48 44.83 28.39 36.57
C VAL A 48 43.76 27.80 37.48
N LEU A 49 42.85 28.62 38.00
CA LEU A 49 41.77 28.15 38.86
C LEU A 49 40.78 27.28 38.09
N GLY A 50 40.47 27.65 36.84
CA GLY A 50 39.63 26.86 35.94
C GLY A 50 40.22 25.48 35.65
N LEU A 51 41.52 25.39 35.34
CA LEU A 51 42.20 24.10 35.12
C LEU A 51 42.29 23.26 36.40
N ALA A 52 42.57 23.87 37.54
CA ALA A 52 42.69 23.15 38.82
C ALA A 52 41.38 22.47 39.25
N VAL A 53 40.23 22.99 38.81
CA VAL A 53 38.91 22.38 39.06
C VAL A 53 38.49 21.44 37.92
N ALA A 54 38.70 21.85 36.66
CA ALA A 54 38.22 21.08 35.52
C ALA A 54 38.95 19.74 35.36
N VAL A 55 40.27 19.71 35.55
CA VAL A 55 41.07 18.47 35.38
C VAL A 55 40.66 17.35 36.33
N PRO A 56 40.56 17.54 37.66
CA PRO A 56 40.12 16.47 38.55
C PRO A 56 38.67 16.03 38.28
N LEU A 57 37.77 16.94 37.90
CA LEU A 57 36.39 16.58 37.53
C LEU A 57 36.34 15.69 36.27
N ILE A 58 37.13 16.04 35.25
CA ILE A 58 37.25 15.22 34.03
C ILE A 58 37.86 13.85 34.35
N ALA A 59 38.87 13.79 35.23
CA ALA A 59 39.47 12.53 35.64
C ALA A 59 38.47 11.62 36.39
N LEU A 60 37.66 12.19 37.30
CA LEU A 60 36.66 11.46 38.07
C LEU A 60 35.51 10.95 37.18
N ALA A 61 35.08 11.76 36.22
CA ALA A 61 34.09 11.34 35.23
C ALA A 61 34.59 10.17 34.36
N ASN A 62 35.87 10.19 33.96
CA ASN A 62 36.46 9.10 33.18
C ASN A 62 36.65 7.81 33.99
N GLN A 63 36.85 7.90 35.32
CA GLN A 63 36.94 6.73 36.20
C GLN A 63 35.60 6.01 36.30
N ALA A 64 34.50 6.75 36.47
CA ALA A 64 33.16 6.18 36.55
C ALA A 64 32.74 5.42 35.28
N GLU A 65 33.27 5.82 34.12
CA GLU A 65 33.02 5.14 32.85
C GLU A 65 33.80 3.82 32.73
N ARG A 66 35.01 3.73 33.31
CA ARG A 66 35.83 2.51 33.27
C ARG A 66 35.27 1.37 34.12
N ASP A 67 34.58 1.68 35.21
CA ASP A 67 33.98 0.66 36.09
C ASP A 67 32.66 0.11 35.53
N ARG A 68 32.09 0.72 34.49
CA ARG A 68 30.98 0.14 33.74
C ARG A 68 31.49 -0.91 32.76
N GLN A 69 31.71 -2.13 33.25
CA GLN A 69 31.76 -3.28 32.35
C GLN A 69 30.34 -3.60 31.87
N PRO A 70 30.10 -3.72 30.55
CA PRO A 70 28.80 -4.16 30.05
C PRO A 70 28.60 -5.63 30.41
N GLU A 71 27.54 -5.92 31.17
CA GLU A 71 27.12 -7.30 31.43
C GLU A 71 26.67 -7.94 30.10
N VAL A 72 27.43 -8.93 29.63
CA VAL A 72 27.11 -9.65 28.40
C VAL A 72 26.01 -10.66 28.73
N VAL A 73 24.77 -10.25 28.52
CA VAL A 73 23.60 -11.13 28.62
C VAL A 73 23.54 -12.02 27.37
N TYR A 74 23.89 -13.30 27.53
CA TYR A 74 23.75 -14.28 26.46
C TYR A 74 22.29 -14.69 26.30
N VAL A 75 21.66 -14.28 25.20
CA VAL A 75 20.30 -14.71 24.85
C VAL A 75 20.41 -15.92 23.91
N PRO A 76 19.78 -17.06 24.21
CA PRO A 76 19.78 -18.21 23.32
C PRO A 76 19.11 -17.85 21.98
N PRO A 77 19.61 -18.37 20.85
CA PRO A 77 19.05 -18.07 19.54
C PRO A 77 17.60 -18.55 19.42
N PRO A 78 16.71 -17.78 18.76
CA PRO A 78 15.32 -18.14 18.59
C PRO A 78 15.17 -19.42 17.76
N ALA A 79 14.22 -20.27 18.14
CA ALA A 79 13.95 -21.52 17.44
C ALA A 79 13.49 -21.29 15.98
N PRO A 80 13.81 -22.20 15.05
CA PRO A 80 13.33 -22.12 13.67
C PRO A 80 11.81 -22.10 13.60
N LEU A 81 11.26 -21.19 12.82
CA LEU A 81 9.82 -21.15 12.55
C LEU A 81 9.39 -22.36 11.71
N PRO A 82 8.17 -22.89 11.92
CA PRO A 82 7.63 -23.93 11.07
C PRO A 82 7.45 -23.42 9.62
N PRO A 83 7.57 -24.29 8.61
CA PRO A 83 7.34 -23.91 7.22
C PRO A 83 5.88 -23.46 7.07
N GLN A 84 5.71 -22.30 6.41
CA GLN A 84 4.40 -21.72 6.20
C GLN A 84 3.71 -22.44 5.03
N PRO A 85 2.40 -22.74 5.13
CA PRO A 85 1.67 -23.37 4.03
C PRO A 85 1.62 -22.42 2.83
N VAL A 86 2.21 -22.85 1.72
CA VAL A 86 2.10 -22.17 0.43
C VAL A 86 0.76 -22.55 -0.17
N TYR A 87 -0.19 -21.62 -0.17
CA TYR A 87 -1.44 -21.77 -0.91
C TYR A 87 -1.17 -21.54 -2.39
N ALA A 88 -1.13 -22.61 -3.18
CA ALA A 88 -1.12 -22.51 -4.64
C ALA A 88 -2.49 -22.00 -5.14
N PRO A 89 -2.53 -21.05 -6.09
CA PRO A 89 -3.79 -20.66 -6.72
C PRO A 89 -4.38 -21.87 -7.47
N PRO A 90 -5.72 -22.01 -7.51
CA PRO A 90 -6.35 -23.06 -8.28
C PRO A 90 -5.93 -22.96 -9.75
N GLN A 91 -5.45 -24.07 -10.30
CA GLN A 91 -5.02 -24.14 -11.68
C GLN A 91 -6.24 -24.00 -12.59
N ALA A 92 -6.19 -23.11 -13.57
CA ALA A 92 -7.23 -22.98 -14.57
C ALA A 92 -7.29 -24.28 -15.38
N VAL A 93 -8.36 -25.05 -15.22
CA VAL A 93 -8.62 -26.25 -16.02
C VAL A 93 -9.06 -25.77 -17.41
N TYR A 94 -8.13 -25.78 -18.38
CA TYR A 94 -8.47 -25.54 -19.77
C TYR A 94 -9.24 -26.75 -20.30
N ALA A 95 -10.56 -26.62 -20.42
CA ALA A 95 -11.37 -27.57 -21.16
C ALA A 95 -10.93 -27.54 -22.64
N PRO A 96 -10.76 -28.71 -23.30
CA PRO A 96 -10.43 -28.75 -24.72
C PRO A 96 -11.51 -28.03 -25.53
N ALA A 97 -11.09 -27.20 -26.48
CA ALA A 97 -12.00 -26.53 -27.39
C ALA A 97 -12.80 -27.58 -28.18
N ARG A 98 -14.13 -27.57 -28.03
CA ARG A 98 -15.00 -28.44 -28.83
C ARG A 98 -14.84 -28.13 -30.33
N PRO A 99 -14.86 -29.15 -31.21
CA PRO A 99 -14.90 -28.93 -32.65
C PRO A 99 -16.02 -27.95 -33.02
N ALA A 100 -15.78 -27.12 -34.03
CA ALA A 100 -16.80 -26.20 -34.53
C ALA A 100 -18.02 -27.02 -35.02
N PRO A 101 -19.25 -26.69 -34.56
CA PRO A 101 -20.43 -27.42 -34.97
C PRO A 101 -20.70 -27.27 -36.47
N VAL A 102 -21.21 -28.31 -37.12
CA VAL A 102 -21.68 -28.21 -38.51
C VAL A 102 -23.08 -27.59 -38.49
N ILE A 103 -23.23 -26.47 -39.19
CA ILE A 103 -24.46 -25.66 -39.18
C ILE A 103 -25.32 -25.99 -40.42
N TYR A 104 -26.55 -26.43 -40.18
CA TYR A 104 -27.53 -26.77 -41.23
C TYR A 104 -28.71 -25.78 -41.20
N PRO A 105 -28.96 -25.04 -42.29
CA PRO A 105 -30.17 -24.23 -42.47
C PRO A 105 -31.44 -25.08 -42.37
N ARG A 106 -32.46 -24.65 -41.60
CA ARG A 106 -33.78 -25.33 -41.59
C ARG A 106 -34.75 -24.77 -42.61
N ASN A 107 -34.63 -23.48 -42.95
CA ASN A 107 -35.63 -22.74 -43.71
C ASN A 107 -35.08 -22.18 -45.03
N GLY A 108 -34.02 -22.79 -45.57
CA GLY A 108 -33.39 -22.32 -46.81
C GLY A 108 -32.57 -21.03 -46.64
N GLN A 109 -32.07 -20.75 -45.44
CA GLN A 109 -31.17 -19.62 -45.21
C GLN A 109 -29.92 -19.71 -46.13
N GLY A 110 -29.58 -18.62 -46.81
CA GLY A 110 -28.42 -18.55 -47.71
C GLY A 110 -27.09 -18.34 -46.98
N PRO A 111 -25.94 -18.48 -47.68
CA PRO A 111 -24.62 -18.34 -47.07
C PRO A 111 -24.37 -16.94 -46.48
N ASP A 112 -24.83 -15.88 -47.12
CA ASP A 112 -24.68 -14.51 -46.63
C ASP A 112 -25.46 -14.29 -45.31
N GLN A 113 -26.66 -14.89 -45.23
CA GLN A 113 -27.48 -14.86 -44.04
C GLN A 113 -26.82 -15.64 -42.90
N LEU A 114 -26.29 -16.83 -43.19
CA LEU A 114 -25.56 -17.63 -42.21
C LEU A 114 -24.39 -16.87 -41.59
N GLU A 115 -23.60 -16.15 -42.39
CA GLU A 115 -22.46 -15.39 -41.89
C GLU A 115 -22.89 -14.17 -41.05
N ALA A 116 -23.93 -13.45 -41.49
CA ALA A 116 -24.53 -12.37 -40.72
C ALA A 116 -25.04 -12.85 -39.35
N ASP A 117 -25.78 -13.94 -39.35
CA ASP A 117 -26.39 -14.55 -38.17
C ASP A 117 -25.32 -15.08 -37.21
N SER A 118 -24.27 -15.72 -37.75
CA SER A 118 -23.14 -16.19 -36.96
C SER A 118 -22.44 -15.05 -36.24
N ARG A 119 -22.21 -13.92 -36.92
CA ARG A 119 -21.58 -12.72 -36.30
C ARG A 119 -22.46 -12.12 -35.21
N GLU A 120 -23.76 -12.05 -35.44
CA GLU A 120 -24.72 -11.54 -34.46
C GLU A 120 -24.81 -12.45 -33.24
N CYS A 121 -24.91 -13.77 -33.43
CA CYS A 121 -24.95 -14.74 -32.35
C CYS A 121 -23.65 -14.77 -31.54
N ASN A 122 -22.49 -14.64 -32.19
CA ASN A 122 -21.22 -14.49 -31.47
C ASN A 122 -21.21 -13.23 -30.61
N ARG A 123 -21.73 -12.11 -31.12
CA ARG A 123 -21.83 -10.86 -30.35
C ARG A 123 -22.79 -11.01 -29.17
N TRP A 124 -23.97 -11.59 -29.38
CA TRP A 124 -24.94 -11.86 -28.33
C TRP A 124 -24.39 -12.82 -27.26
N ALA A 125 -23.67 -13.87 -27.65
CA ALA A 125 -23.08 -14.81 -26.71
C ALA A 125 -22.10 -14.14 -25.72
N THR A 126 -21.45 -13.04 -26.11
CA THR A 126 -20.58 -12.29 -25.18
C THR A 126 -21.32 -11.58 -24.06
N THR A 127 -22.64 -11.35 -24.19
CA THR A 127 -23.45 -10.71 -23.14
C THR A 127 -23.93 -11.70 -22.08
N GLN A 128 -23.70 -13.00 -22.28
CA GLN A 128 -24.14 -14.03 -21.35
C GLN A 128 -23.26 -14.05 -20.09
N GLN A 129 -23.88 -14.35 -18.95
CA GLN A 129 -23.18 -14.44 -17.67
C GLN A 129 -22.06 -15.48 -17.75
N ALA A 130 -20.87 -15.13 -17.24
CA ALA A 130 -19.68 -15.98 -17.26
C ALA A 130 -19.15 -16.38 -18.65
N ALA A 131 -19.69 -15.86 -19.77
CA ALA A 131 -19.22 -16.22 -21.11
C ALA A 131 -17.75 -15.85 -21.37
N MET A 132 -17.25 -14.80 -20.72
CA MET A 132 -15.84 -14.37 -20.83
C MET A 132 -14.89 -15.22 -19.97
N SER A 133 -15.39 -15.87 -18.92
CA SER A 133 -14.61 -16.71 -18.01
C SER A 133 -14.76 -18.21 -18.30
N ASP A 134 -15.78 -18.62 -19.06
CA ASP A 134 -16.10 -20.00 -19.38
C ASP A 134 -16.48 -20.13 -20.87
N ALA A 135 -15.57 -20.72 -21.64
CA ALA A 135 -15.77 -20.97 -23.07
C ALA A 135 -16.96 -21.91 -23.36
N GLY A 136 -17.29 -22.82 -22.45
CA GLY A 136 -18.44 -23.71 -22.57
C GLY A 136 -19.77 -22.96 -22.48
N VAL A 137 -19.84 -21.90 -21.67
CA VAL A 137 -21.02 -21.02 -21.60
C VAL A 137 -21.19 -20.24 -22.90
N PHE A 138 -20.10 -19.66 -23.42
CA PHE A 138 -20.12 -18.97 -24.71
C PHE A 138 -20.59 -19.89 -25.84
N GLN A 139 -20.03 -21.10 -25.96
CA GLN A 139 -20.41 -22.05 -27.01
C GLN A 139 -21.89 -22.43 -26.96
N ARG A 140 -22.41 -22.76 -25.77
CA ARG A 140 -23.84 -23.08 -25.59
C ARG A 140 -24.74 -21.89 -25.93
N ALA A 141 -24.31 -20.68 -25.65
CA ALA A 141 -25.04 -19.49 -26.03
C ALA A 141 -25.09 -19.33 -27.55
N VAL A 142 -23.96 -19.47 -28.25
CA VAL A 142 -23.94 -19.42 -29.72
C VAL A 142 -24.87 -20.49 -30.30
N GLU A 143 -24.80 -21.73 -29.80
CA GLU A 143 -25.67 -22.84 -30.21
C GLU A 143 -27.15 -22.51 -30.04
N ALA A 144 -27.55 -22.00 -28.87
CA ALA A 144 -28.94 -21.63 -28.59
C ALA A 144 -29.44 -20.47 -29.47
N CYS A 145 -28.59 -19.48 -29.73
CA CYS A 145 -28.93 -18.37 -30.62
C CYS A 145 -29.14 -18.85 -32.06
N MET A 146 -28.22 -19.68 -32.56
CA MET A 146 -28.31 -20.24 -33.91
C MET A 146 -29.52 -21.18 -34.05
N ASP A 147 -29.84 -21.99 -33.03
CA ASP A 147 -31.05 -22.82 -33.01
C ASP A 147 -32.33 -21.97 -33.08
N GLY A 148 -32.41 -20.90 -32.27
CA GLY A 148 -33.54 -19.96 -32.29
C GLY A 148 -33.73 -19.22 -33.63
N ARG A 149 -32.66 -19.05 -34.41
CA ARG A 149 -32.69 -18.48 -35.78
C ARG A 149 -33.02 -19.50 -36.86
N GLY A 150 -33.28 -20.75 -36.47
CA GLY A 150 -33.67 -21.82 -37.38
C GLY A 150 -32.48 -22.50 -38.05
N TYR A 151 -31.34 -22.58 -37.37
CA TYR A 151 -30.24 -23.47 -37.77
C TYR A 151 -30.23 -24.73 -36.90
N THR A 152 -29.65 -25.81 -37.41
CA THR A 152 -29.36 -27.01 -36.62
C THR A 152 -27.86 -27.16 -36.50
N LEU A 153 -27.36 -27.36 -35.30
CA LEU A 153 -25.94 -27.59 -35.04
C LEU A 153 -25.73 -29.07 -34.73
N ARG A 154 -24.71 -29.68 -35.33
CA ARG A 154 -24.32 -31.09 -35.12
C ARG A 154 -22.82 -31.22 -34.86
#